data_AF-A0A443RUY5-F1
#
_entry.id   AF-A0A443RUY5-F1
#
_cell.length_a   1.000
_cell.length_b   1.000
_cell.length_c   1.000
_cell.angle_alpha   90.00
_cell.angle_beta   90.00
_cell.angle_gamma   90.00
#
_symmetry.space_group_name_H-M   'P 1'
#
loop_
_entity.id
_entity.type
_entity.pdbx_description
1 polymer ?
#
loop_
_entity_poly.entity_id
_entity_poly.type
_entity_poly.pdbx_seq_one_letter_code
_entity_poly.pdbx_strand_id
1 'polypeptide(L)'
;ANGIEADVKFIRSGTPWLTYHGFPCDCLRVCNAQETIENYLTYVKKLTTKLAYLDYQPRFSLLLLDLKTHQIDSSHLKIAGTKLAEVLYDNLFNLNGKQSSLKVLLGVEKTSHKEFIYGFLEKAEQENYNFDNRLGWQISENEDYESIYNMWKDIGNITNIWYSDGWTNCLILVRDKQRARNLLNKRTVCNPRVDSFCPRKFYMWSVDDEIVIRQFWK
;
A
#
# COMPACT_ATOMS: atom_id res chain seq x y z
N ALA A 1 -1.29 7.62 -15.21
CA ALA A 1 -2.15 6.95 -14.23
C ALA A 1 -2.62 7.96 -13.18
N ASN A 2 -3.73 7.72 -12.48
CA ASN A 2 -4.17 8.53 -11.33
C ASN A 2 -3.77 7.93 -9.97
N GLY A 3 -3.31 6.67 -9.97
CA GLY A 3 -2.59 6.03 -8.88
C GLY A 3 -1.29 5.40 -9.38
N ILE A 4 -0.29 5.35 -8.52
CA ILE A 4 1.02 4.75 -8.79
C ILE A 4 1.32 3.77 -7.65
N GLU A 5 1.92 2.63 -7.99
CA GLU A 5 2.48 1.69 -7.01
C GLU A 5 4.02 1.82 -7.02
N ALA A 6 4.62 1.65 -5.85
CA ALA A 6 6.06 1.58 -5.69
C ALA A 6 6.43 0.59 -4.58
N ASP A 7 7.34 -0.33 -4.90
CA ASP A 7 7.93 -1.25 -3.94
C ASP A 7 8.75 -0.47 -2.91
N VAL A 8 8.64 -0.83 -1.63
CA VAL A 8 9.52 -0.31 -0.56
C VAL A 8 10.36 -1.47 -0.03
N LYS A 9 11.65 -1.40 -0.33
CA LYS A 9 12.67 -2.34 0.16
C LYS A 9 13.12 -1.95 1.55
N PHE A 10 13.29 -2.95 2.40
CA PHE A 10 13.83 -2.80 3.74
C PHE A 10 15.18 -3.51 3.84
N ILE A 11 16.08 -2.99 4.67
CA ILE A 11 17.18 -3.81 5.19
C ILE A 11 16.64 -4.73 6.31
N ARG A 12 17.34 -5.83 6.60
CA ARG A 12 16.89 -6.85 7.57
C ARG A 12 16.56 -6.32 8.97
N SER A 13 17.27 -5.26 9.42
CA SER A 13 17.02 -4.57 10.68
C SER A 13 15.82 -3.62 10.67
N GLY A 14 15.01 -3.65 9.62
CA GLY A 14 13.76 -2.92 9.50
C GLY A 14 13.89 -1.48 9.01
N THR A 15 15.06 -0.99 8.61
CA THR A 15 15.15 0.36 8.04
C THR A 15 14.58 0.38 6.61
N PRO A 16 13.57 1.21 6.30
CA PRO A 16 13.15 1.45 4.93
C PRO A 16 14.32 2.05 4.14
N TRP A 17 14.60 1.54 2.94
CA TRP A 17 15.85 1.86 2.25
C TRP A 17 15.63 2.46 0.86
N LEU A 18 15.02 1.70 -0.04
CA LEU A 18 14.90 2.08 -1.44
C LEU A 18 13.48 1.85 -1.92
N THR A 19 13.03 2.67 -2.86
CA THR A 19 11.99 2.23 -3.78
C THR A 19 12.60 1.33 -4.83
N TYR A 20 12.44 0.01 -4.70
CA TYR A 20 13.13 -0.96 -5.57
C TYR A 20 12.45 -2.33 -5.56
N HIS A 21 12.16 -2.85 -6.75
CA HIS A 21 11.64 -4.21 -6.94
C HIS A 21 12.76 -5.26 -6.96
N GLY A 22 13.64 -5.19 -7.95
CA GLY A 22 14.64 -6.23 -8.25
C GLY A 22 14.11 -7.37 -9.12
N PHE A 23 15.00 -8.27 -9.55
CA PHE A 23 14.61 -9.46 -10.32
C PHE A 23 14.26 -10.64 -9.38
N PRO A 24 13.27 -11.48 -9.72
CA PRO A 24 12.36 -11.36 -10.87
C PRO A 24 11.29 -10.27 -10.67
N CYS A 25 10.82 -9.64 -11.75
CA CYS A 25 9.66 -8.75 -11.76
C CYS A 25 8.72 -9.06 -12.94
N ASP A 26 7.66 -8.26 -13.10
CA ASP A 26 6.74 -8.35 -14.24
C ASP A 26 7.47 -8.41 -15.59
N CYS A 27 6.89 -9.17 -16.51
CA CYS A 27 7.43 -9.41 -17.84
C CYS A 27 7.60 -8.09 -18.61
N LEU A 28 8.72 -8.00 -19.35
CA LEU A 28 9.07 -6.87 -20.21
C LEU A 28 9.28 -5.55 -19.44
N ARG A 29 9.58 -5.62 -18.14
CA ARG A 29 9.88 -4.45 -17.30
C ARG A 29 11.36 -4.38 -16.95
N VAL A 30 11.85 -3.15 -16.78
CA VAL A 30 13.16 -2.86 -16.20
C VAL A 30 13.01 -2.88 -14.68
N CYS A 31 13.51 -3.95 -14.04
CA CYS A 31 13.26 -4.22 -12.63
C CYS A 31 14.24 -3.52 -11.66
N ASN A 32 15.25 -2.83 -12.17
CA ASN A 32 16.39 -2.34 -11.37
C ASN A 32 16.41 -0.82 -11.16
N ALA A 33 15.39 -0.09 -11.61
CA ALA A 33 15.23 1.32 -11.26
C ALA A 33 15.06 1.47 -9.74
N GLN A 34 15.75 2.45 -9.16
CA GLN A 34 15.73 2.68 -7.72
C GLN A 34 15.93 4.14 -7.34
N GLU A 35 15.47 4.49 -6.15
CA GLU A 35 15.69 5.77 -5.48
C GLU A 35 15.64 5.53 -3.96
N THR A 36 16.23 6.40 -3.15
CA THR A 36 16.01 6.34 -1.70
C THR A 36 14.57 6.68 -1.38
N ILE A 37 14.01 6.03 -0.36
CA ILE A 37 12.61 6.23 0.00
C ILE A 37 12.31 7.70 0.35
N GLU A 38 13.24 8.39 0.99
CA GLU A 38 13.11 9.81 1.36
C GLU A 38 13.06 10.71 0.12
N ASN A 39 13.95 10.49 -0.85
CA ASN A 39 13.98 11.24 -2.10
C ASN A 39 12.70 11.01 -2.91
N TYR A 40 12.28 9.76 -3.03
CA TYR A 40 11.06 9.38 -3.74
C TYR A 40 9.84 10.08 -3.12
N LEU A 41 9.64 9.95 -1.79
CA LEU A 41 8.52 10.55 -1.09
C LEU A 41 8.54 12.09 -1.14
N THR A 42 9.72 12.70 -1.02
CA THR A 42 9.89 14.15 -1.17
C THR A 42 9.51 14.60 -2.57
N TYR A 43 9.86 13.83 -3.60
CA TYR A 43 9.46 14.14 -4.97
C TYR A 43 7.95 13.98 -5.16
N VAL A 44 7.35 12.91 -4.65
CA VAL A 44 5.88 12.73 -4.65
C VAL A 44 5.17 13.88 -3.93
N LYS A 45 5.70 14.35 -2.80
CA LYS A 45 5.19 15.52 -2.08
C LYS A 45 5.17 16.76 -2.95
N LYS A 46 6.24 17.01 -3.73
CA LYS A 46 6.29 18.12 -4.70
C LYS A 46 5.18 18.00 -5.74
N LEU A 47 5.01 16.81 -6.31
CA LEU A 47 3.98 16.57 -7.34
C LEU A 47 2.55 16.69 -6.80
N THR A 48 2.32 16.53 -5.50
CA THR A 48 0.95 16.42 -4.95
C THR A 48 0.55 17.55 -4.01
N THR A 49 1.46 18.44 -3.66
CA THR A 49 1.16 19.63 -2.87
C THR A 49 0.57 20.72 -3.76
N LYS A 50 -0.69 21.09 -3.52
CA LYS A 50 -1.46 22.00 -4.36
C LYS A 50 -0.75 23.33 -4.55
N LEU A 51 -0.52 23.70 -5.82
CA LEU A 51 -0.02 25.01 -6.26
C LEU A 51 1.29 25.45 -5.57
N ALA A 52 2.00 24.53 -4.93
CA ALA A 52 3.26 24.81 -4.25
C ALA A 52 4.47 24.67 -5.19
N TYR A 53 4.29 23.99 -6.33
CA TYR A 53 5.33 23.66 -7.29
C TYR A 53 4.76 23.70 -8.72
N LEU A 54 5.60 24.07 -9.69
CA LEU A 54 5.25 24.06 -11.13
C LEU A 54 4.85 22.66 -11.60
N ASP A 55 5.42 21.62 -10.99
CA ASP A 55 5.22 20.23 -11.37
C ASP A 55 3.98 19.58 -10.71
N TYR A 56 3.12 20.37 -10.07
CA TYR A 56 1.92 19.85 -9.41
C TYR A 56 1.04 19.05 -10.39
N GLN A 57 0.77 17.79 -10.04
CA GLN A 57 -0.02 16.83 -10.81
C GLN A 57 -1.37 16.57 -10.12
N PRO A 58 -2.44 17.33 -10.45
CA PRO A 58 -3.75 17.19 -9.79
C PRO A 58 -4.41 15.83 -10.01
N ARG A 59 -3.99 15.08 -11.04
CA ARG A 59 -4.50 13.73 -11.31
C ARG A 59 -3.82 12.65 -10.46
N PHE A 60 -2.66 12.92 -9.87
CA PHE A 60 -1.97 11.97 -9.00
C PHE A 60 -2.63 11.96 -7.62
N SER A 61 -3.47 10.96 -7.40
CA SER A 61 -4.44 10.92 -6.29
C SER A 61 -4.22 9.78 -5.29
N LEU A 62 -3.46 8.74 -5.69
CA LEU A 62 -3.18 7.58 -4.86
C LEU A 62 -1.74 7.09 -5.05
N LEU A 63 -0.98 6.95 -3.97
CA LEU A 63 0.27 6.21 -3.95
C LEU A 63 0.07 4.90 -3.18
N LEU A 64 0.32 3.76 -3.81
CA LEU A 64 0.40 2.48 -3.14
C LEU A 64 1.88 2.18 -2.86
N LEU A 65 2.21 1.93 -1.60
CA LEU A 65 3.54 1.48 -1.21
C LEU A 65 3.47 -0.02 -0.94
N ASP A 66 4.07 -0.84 -1.81
CA ASP A 66 4.16 -2.29 -1.62
C ASP A 66 5.34 -2.62 -0.72
N LEU A 67 5.07 -2.86 0.56
CA LEU A 67 6.07 -2.96 1.59
C LEU A 67 6.64 -4.39 1.58
N LYS A 68 7.90 -4.54 1.17
CA LYS A 68 8.61 -5.84 1.12
C LYS A 68 9.03 -6.35 2.50
N THR A 69 8.04 -6.47 3.38
CA THR A 69 8.16 -6.87 4.78
C THR A 69 8.75 -8.26 5.00
N HIS A 70 8.68 -9.18 4.02
CA HIS A 70 9.32 -10.49 4.07
C HIS A 70 10.86 -10.41 4.15
N GLN A 71 11.45 -9.26 3.81
CA GLN A 71 12.90 -9.03 3.88
C GLN A 71 13.36 -8.63 5.28
N ILE A 72 12.44 -8.37 6.19
CA ILE A 72 12.68 -7.92 7.56
C ILE A 72 12.74 -9.14 8.46
N ASP A 73 13.73 -9.18 9.36
CA ASP A 73 13.76 -10.22 10.37
C ASP A 73 12.54 -10.06 11.31
N SER A 74 11.90 -11.15 11.69
CA SER A 74 10.63 -11.10 12.44
C SER A 74 10.71 -10.28 13.74
N SER A 75 11.86 -10.31 14.43
CA SER A 75 12.12 -9.50 15.63
C SER A 75 12.20 -7.99 15.38
N HIS A 76 12.36 -7.56 14.13
CA HIS A 76 12.50 -6.16 13.72
C HIS A 76 11.25 -5.60 13.04
N LEU A 77 10.19 -6.40 12.82
CA LEU A 77 8.97 -5.96 12.13
C LEU A 77 8.36 -4.72 12.81
N LYS A 78 8.23 -4.74 14.14
CA LYS A 78 7.69 -3.61 14.90
C LYS A 78 8.52 -2.34 14.72
N ILE A 79 9.84 -2.44 14.86
CA ILE A 79 10.78 -1.33 14.65
C ILE A 79 10.69 -0.80 13.21
N ALA A 80 10.48 -1.67 12.23
CA ALA A 80 10.34 -1.26 10.85
C ALA A 80 9.08 -0.42 10.60
N GLY A 81 7.97 -0.80 11.22
CA GLY A 81 6.74 -0.01 11.22
C GLY A 81 6.95 1.40 11.78
N THR A 82 7.63 1.48 12.93
CA THR A 82 8.01 2.75 13.57
C THR A 82 8.84 3.63 12.63
N LYS A 83 9.89 3.08 12.03
CA LYS A 83 10.76 3.82 11.10
C LYS A 83 10.02 4.28 9.85
N LEU A 84 9.13 3.45 9.30
CA LEU A 84 8.35 3.85 8.13
C LEU A 84 7.38 4.99 8.48
N ALA A 85 6.75 4.98 9.66
CA ALA A 85 5.86 6.05 10.07
C ALA A 85 6.57 7.42 10.10
N GLU A 86 7.77 7.46 10.66
CA GLU A 86 8.64 8.65 10.70
C GLU A 86 9.04 9.11 9.28
N VAL A 87 9.62 8.21 8.47
CA VAL A 87 10.02 8.52 7.09
C VAL A 87 8.84 9.02 6.26
N LEU A 88 7.68 8.37 6.36
CA LEU A 88 6.49 8.74 5.62
C LEU A 88 5.95 10.11 6.07
N TYR A 89 5.93 10.36 7.37
CA TYR A 89 5.46 11.64 7.90
C TYR A 89 6.36 12.78 7.45
N ASP A 90 7.66 12.70 7.70
CA ASP A 90 8.59 13.79 7.43
C ASP A 90 8.69 14.12 5.94
N ASN A 91 8.76 13.07 5.11
CA ASN A 91 9.03 13.24 3.68
C ASN A 91 7.77 13.44 2.83
N LEU A 92 6.57 13.10 3.32
CA LEU A 92 5.34 13.22 2.54
C LEU A 92 4.21 13.99 3.24
N PHE A 93 3.93 13.72 4.52
CA PHE A 93 2.74 14.25 5.19
C PHE A 93 2.95 15.53 5.98
N ASN A 94 4.20 15.84 6.37
CA ASN A 94 4.52 17.11 7.02
C ASN A 94 4.51 18.25 5.98
N LEU A 95 3.33 18.80 5.71
CA LEU A 95 3.14 19.78 4.64
C LEU A 95 3.51 21.22 5.04
N ASN A 96 3.95 21.48 6.27
CA ASN A 96 4.27 22.83 6.77
C ASN A 96 3.16 23.86 6.46
N GLY A 97 1.90 23.48 6.71
CA GLY A 97 0.71 24.32 6.47
C GLY A 97 0.14 24.27 5.03
N LYS A 98 0.77 23.54 4.11
CA LYS A 98 0.26 23.36 2.73
C LYS A 98 -0.78 22.23 2.66
N GLN A 99 -1.49 22.14 1.54
CA GLN A 99 -2.49 21.09 1.31
C GLN A 99 -2.05 20.10 0.22
N SER A 100 -2.22 18.81 0.48
CA SER A 100 -2.11 17.72 -0.51
C SER A 100 -3.40 16.92 -0.53
N SER A 101 -3.81 16.48 -1.71
CA SER A 101 -4.96 15.57 -1.90
C SER A 101 -4.55 14.11 -2.04
N LEU A 102 -3.25 13.81 -1.99
CA LEU A 102 -2.74 12.46 -2.18
C LEU A 102 -3.16 11.56 -1.02
N LYS A 103 -3.75 10.42 -1.37
CA LYS A 103 -3.96 9.29 -0.47
C LYS A 103 -2.81 8.29 -0.59
N VAL A 104 -2.47 7.63 0.50
CA VAL A 104 -1.43 6.60 0.54
C VAL A 104 -2.03 5.29 1.02
N LEU A 105 -1.81 4.21 0.29
CA LEU A 105 -2.20 2.86 0.65
C LEU A 105 -0.93 2.07 1.00
N LEU A 106 -0.88 1.55 2.23
CA LEU A 106 0.23 0.73 2.70
C LEU A 106 -0.10 -0.75 2.53
N GLY A 107 0.62 -1.42 1.63
CA GLY A 107 0.49 -2.86 1.39
C GLY A 107 1.51 -3.64 2.20
N VAL A 108 1.09 -4.20 3.34
CA VAL A 108 1.92 -5.16 4.09
C VAL A 108 1.76 -6.54 3.47
N GLU A 109 2.82 -7.31 3.30
CA GLU A 109 2.72 -8.56 2.53
C GLU A 109 1.81 -9.60 3.17
N LYS A 110 1.97 -9.83 4.48
CA LYS A 110 1.33 -10.95 5.18
C LYS A 110 0.63 -10.56 6.47
N THR A 111 -0.39 -11.32 6.83
CA THR A 111 -1.09 -11.20 8.11
C THR A 111 -0.18 -11.49 9.31
N SER A 112 0.78 -12.40 9.14
CA SER A 112 1.80 -12.69 10.16
C SER A 112 2.74 -11.51 10.42
N HIS A 113 2.77 -10.48 9.56
CA HIS A 113 3.60 -9.29 9.72
C HIS A 113 2.88 -8.15 10.47
N LYS A 114 1.76 -8.42 11.16
CA LYS A 114 0.97 -7.42 11.91
C LYS A 114 1.77 -6.57 12.91
N GLU A 115 2.88 -7.08 13.44
CA GLU A 115 3.78 -6.31 14.32
C GLU A 115 4.31 -5.05 13.65
N PHE A 116 4.51 -5.07 12.32
CA PHE A 116 4.82 -3.89 11.53
C PHE A 116 3.73 -2.81 11.66
N ILE A 117 2.47 -3.23 11.57
CA ILE A 117 1.33 -2.31 11.64
C ILE A 117 1.22 -1.74 13.05
N TYR A 118 1.40 -2.55 14.10
CA TYR A 118 1.44 -2.07 15.48
C TYR A 118 2.53 -1.01 15.67
N GLY A 119 3.76 -1.28 15.24
CA GLY A 119 4.86 -0.32 15.38
C GLY A 119 4.64 0.98 14.61
N PHE A 120 3.97 0.94 13.46
CA PHE A 120 3.57 2.13 12.71
C PHE A 120 2.53 2.96 13.48
N LEU A 121 1.46 2.32 13.94
CA LEU A 121 0.38 2.99 14.66
C LEU A 121 0.85 3.59 15.99
N GLU A 122 1.63 2.83 16.77
CA GLU A 122 2.19 3.30 18.05
C GLU A 122 3.09 4.52 17.84
N LYS A 123 3.95 4.53 16.82
CA LYS A 123 4.81 5.68 16.51
C LYS A 123 3.98 6.89 16.08
N ALA A 124 2.97 6.68 15.23
CA ALA A 124 2.08 7.74 14.79
C ALA A 124 1.33 8.39 15.96
N GLU A 125 0.86 7.59 16.91
CA GLU A 125 0.22 8.06 18.14
C GLU A 125 1.21 8.80 19.04
N GLN A 126 2.38 8.20 19.31
CA GLN A 126 3.41 8.76 20.20
C GLN A 126 3.89 10.15 19.75
N GLU A 127 4.10 10.35 18.45
CA GLU A 127 4.59 11.61 17.88
C GLU A 127 3.47 12.54 17.40
N ASN A 128 2.21 12.13 17.60
CA ASN A 128 1.03 12.85 17.10
C ASN A 128 1.09 13.15 15.59
N TYR A 129 1.56 12.17 14.80
CA TYR A 129 1.61 12.27 13.34
C TYR A 129 0.20 12.31 12.76
N ASN A 130 -0.19 13.47 12.24
CA ASN A 130 -1.48 13.61 11.58
C ASN A 130 -1.38 13.24 10.10
N PHE A 131 -2.00 12.12 9.73
CA PHE A 131 -2.12 11.66 8.34
C PHE A 131 -3.43 12.10 7.65
N ASP A 132 -4.24 12.97 8.27
CA ASP A 132 -5.50 13.55 7.75
C ASP A 132 -6.50 12.53 7.19
N ASN A 133 -6.57 11.32 7.74
CA ASN A 133 -7.37 10.20 7.19
C ASN A 133 -7.03 9.84 5.73
N ARG A 134 -5.84 10.21 5.24
CA ARG A 134 -5.37 9.92 3.87
C ARG A 134 -4.59 8.59 3.78
N LEU A 135 -4.41 7.87 4.89
CA LEU A 135 -3.86 6.52 4.91
C LEU A 135 -4.94 5.44 4.75
N GLY A 136 -4.59 4.38 4.02
CA GLY A 136 -5.30 3.12 3.96
C GLY A 136 -4.34 1.94 4.09
N TRP A 137 -4.92 0.76 4.29
CA TRP A 137 -4.19 -0.47 4.60
C TRP A 137 -4.60 -1.63 3.71
N GLN A 138 -3.67 -2.53 3.46
CA GLN A 138 -3.88 -3.73 2.67
C GLN A 138 -2.93 -4.84 3.13
N ILE A 139 -3.39 -6.10 2.98
CA ILE A 139 -2.51 -7.27 2.91
C ILE A 139 -2.35 -7.68 1.44
N SER A 140 -1.11 -7.73 0.92
CA SER A 140 -0.85 -7.86 -0.52
C SER A 140 -0.66 -9.30 -1.02
N GLU A 141 -0.22 -10.26 -0.19
CA GLU A 141 0.08 -11.63 -0.66
C GLU A 141 -1.12 -12.60 -0.74
N ASN A 142 -2.22 -12.19 -1.38
CA ASN A 142 -3.32 -13.09 -1.74
C ASN A 142 -3.84 -14.06 -0.63
N GLU A 143 -3.59 -13.78 0.65
CA GLU A 143 -4.03 -14.63 1.76
C GLU A 143 -5.55 -14.73 1.77
N ASP A 144 -6.06 -15.75 2.48
CA ASP A 144 -7.49 -15.94 2.59
C ASP A 144 -8.14 -14.75 3.33
N TYR A 145 -9.39 -14.49 2.96
CA TYR A 145 -10.11 -13.34 3.49
C TYR A 145 -10.28 -13.41 5.01
N GLU A 146 -10.52 -14.58 5.58
CA GLU A 146 -10.83 -14.69 7.01
C GLU A 146 -9.60 -14.42 7.86
N SER A 147 -8.42 -14.91 7.45
CA SER A 147 -7.15 -14.57 8.09
C SER A 147 -6.89 -13.06 8.07
N ILE A 148 -7.07 -12.41 6.91
CA ILE A 148 -6.89 -10.95 6.78
C ILE A 148 -7.90 -10.20 7.65
N TYR A 149 -9.16 -10.60 7.62
CA TYR A 149 -10.23 -9.98 8.40
C TYR A 149 -10.01 -10.13 9.91
N ASN A 150 -9.63 -11.32 10.37
CA ASN A 150 -9.34 -11.60 11.77
C ASN A 150 -8.11 -10.82 12.26
N MET A 151 -7.08 -10.67 11.42
CA MET A 151 -5.94 -9.79 11.74
C MET A 151 -6.39 -8.34 11.92
N TRP A 152 -7.25 -7.80 11.04
CA TRP A 152 -7.76 -6.44 11.21
C TRP A 152 -8.56 -6.27 12.49
N LYS A 153 -9.37 -7.27 12.86
CA LYS A 153 -10.11 -7.28 14.13
C LYS A 153 -9.20 -7.33 15.35
N ASP A 154 -8.13 -8.12 15.29
CA ASP A 154 -7.12 -8.21 16.33
C ASP A 154 -6.42 -6.86 16.56
N ILE A 155 -6.06 -6.16 15.48
CA ILE A 155 -5.45 -4.82 15.57
C ILE A 155 -6.46 -3.78 16.10
N GLY A 156 -7.73 -3.91 15.73
CA GLY A 156 -8.85 -3.13 16.26
C GLY A 156 -8.97 -1.69 15.73
N ASN A 157 -7.88 -0.91 15.74
CA ASN A 157 -7.89 0.50 15.35
C ASN A 157 -7.43 0.72 13.89
N ILE A 158 -8.06 0.03 12.95
CA ILE A 158 -7.76 0.15 11.51
C ILE A 158 -9.01 0.52 10.73
N THR A 159 -8.86 1.49 9.82
CA THR A 159 -9.88 1.88 8.85
C THR A 159 -9.26 2.00 7.45
N ASN A 160 -10.06 2.37 6.44
CA ASN A 160 -9.60 2.56 5.06
C ASN A 160 -8.89 1.33 4.46
N ILE A 161 -9.47 0.15 4.68
CA ILE A 161 -8.93 -1.12 4.19
C ILE A 161 -9.21 -1.28 2.69
N TRP A 162 -8.20 -1.71 1.94
CA TRP A 162 -8.31 -2.12 0.54
C TRP A 162 -7.92 -3.59 0.43
N TYR A 163 -8.54 -4.29 -0.51
CA TYR A 163 -8.08 -5.61 -0.91
C TYR A 163 -7.58 -5.61 -2.34
N SER A 164 -6.71 -6.57 -2.60
CA SER A 164 -6.26 -6.89 -3.93
C SER A 164 -6.42 -8.37 -4.24
N ASP A 165 -6.50 -8.66 -5.53
CA ASP A 165 -6.12 -9.94 -6.07
C ASP A 165 -5.19 -9.72 -7.24
N GLY A 166 -4.22 -10.59 -7.42
CA GLY A 166 -3.32 -10.42 -8.53
C GLY A 166 -2.24 -11.46 -8.67
N TRP A 167 -1.52 -11.36 -9.78
CA TRP A 167 -0.28 -12.07 -10.04
C TRP A 167 0.53 -11.27 -11.05
N THR A 168 1.74 -11.73 -11.34
CA THR A 168 2.57 -11.10 -12.35
C THR A 168 1.84 -11.07 -13.69
N ASN A 169 2.01 -9.98 -14.44
CA ASN A 169 1.44 -9.86 -15.79
C ASN A 169 1.87 -11.01 -16.71
N CYS A 170 3.01 -11.67 -16.42
CA CYS A 170 3.51 -12.85 -17.12
C CYS A 170 2.51 -14.00 -17.12
N LEU A 171 1.71 -14.14 -16.05
CA LEU A 171 0.86 -15.30 -15.79
C LEU A 171 -0.61 -14.92 -15.55
N ILE A 172 -0.95 -13.63 -15.61
CA ILE A 172 -2.28 -13.14 -15.24
C ILE A 172 -3.40 -13.70 -16.13
N LEU A 173 -3.09 -14.01 -17.40
CA LEU A 173 -4.04 -14.59 -18.35
C LEU A 173 -4.55 -15.98 -17.94
N VAL A 174 -3.71 -16.78 -17.28
CA VAL A 174 -4.02 -18.15 -16.85
C VAL A 174 -4.42 -18.25 -15.38
N ARG A 175 -4.35 -17.13 -14.64
CA ARG A 175 -4.73 -17.09 -13.22
C ARG A 175 -6.24 -17.31 -13.07
N ASP A 176 -6.62 -18.20 -12.16
CA ASP A 176 -8.01 -18.34 -11.74
C ASP A 176 -8.57 -17.03 -11.14
N LYS A 177 -9.83 -16.72 -11.45
CA LYS A 177 -10.48 -15.45 -11.08
C LYS A 177 -11.46 -15.60 -9.92
N GLN A 178 -11.60 -16.79 -9.34
CA GLN A 178 -12.59 -17.04 -8.29
C GLN A 178 -12.29 -16.23 -7.03
N ARG A 179 -11.02 -16.12 -6.64
CA ARG A 179 -10.61 -15.30 -5.48
C ARG A 179 -10.99 -13.82 -5.67
N ALA A 180 -10.64 -13.25 -6.83
CA ALA A 180 -11.00 -11.87 -7.18
C ALA A 180 -12.52 -11.63 -7.12
N ARG A 181 -13.32 -12.54 -7.72
CA ARG A 181 -14.80 -12.47 -7.68
C ARG A 181 -15.34 -12.55 -6.27
N ASN A 182 -14.82 -13.45 -5.44
CA ASN A 182 -15.22 -13.61 -4.05
C ASN A 182 -14.93 -12.34 -3.23
N LEU A 183 -13.75 -11.74 -3.39
CA LEU A 183 -13.39 -10.49 -2.71
C LEU A 183 -14.23 -9.31 -3.19
N LEU A 184 -14.49 -9.20 -4.48
CA LEU A 184 -15.36 -8.18 -5.03
C LEU A 184 -16.79 -8.31 -4.48
N ASN A 185 -17.32 -9.53 -4.41
CA ASN A 185 -18.63 -9.79 -3.81
C ASN A 185 -18.65 -9.38 -2.34
N LYS A 186 -17.65 -9.82 -1.54
CA LYS A 186 -17.51 -9.42 -0.12
C LYS A 186 -17.48 -7.90 0.02
N ARG A 187 -16.68 -7.20 -0.78
CA ARG A 187 -16.59 -5.74 -0.79
C ARG A 187 -17.90 -5.04 -1.21
N THR A 188 -18.74 -5.72 -1.98
CA THR A 188 -20.04 -5.19 -2.42
C THR A 188 -21.11 -5.35 -1.35
N VAL A 189 -21.13 -6.49 -0.64
CA VAL A 189 -22.15 -6.77 0.39
C VAL A 189 -21.78 -6.23 1.77
N CYS A 190 -20.49 -6.02 2.05
CA CYS A 190 -20.02 -5.56 3.36
C CYS A 190 -20.35 -4.08 3.58
N ASN A 191 -21.04 -3.76 4.68
CA ASN A 191 -21.41 -2.40 5.02
C ASN A 191 -20.39 -1.77 5.99
N PRO A 192 -19.57 -0.79 5.56
CA PRO A 192 -18.54 -0.19 6.40
C PRO A 192 -19.08 0.63 7.58
N ARG A 193 -20.40 0.92 7.62
CA ARG A 193 -21.05 1.57 8.75
C ARG A 193 -21.41 0.59 9.88
N VAL A 194 -21.50 -0.71 9.54
CA VAL A 194 -21.83 -1.78 10.49
C VAL A 194 -20.55 -2.50 10.92
N ASP A 195 -19.63 -2.70 9.99
CA ASP A 195 -18.34 -3.34 10.24
C ASP A 195 -17.21 -2.45 9.70
N SER A 196 -16.44 -1.86 10.62
CA SER A 196 -15.33 -0.97 10.28
C SER A 196 -14.26 -1.65 9.44
N PHE A 197 -14.13 -2.97 9.51
CA PHE A 197 -13.13 -3.78 8.83
C PHE A 197 -13.53 -4.21 7.41
N CYS A 198 -14.70 -3.79 6.93
CA CYS A 198 -15.09 -3.98 5.53
C CYS A 198 -14.06 -3.34 4.56
N PRO A 199 -13.65 -4.02 3.48
CA PRO A 199 -12.83 -3.38 2.46
C PRO A 199 -13.61 -2.23 1.80
N ARG A 200 -13.00 -1.05 1.72
CA ARG A 200 -13.56 0.15 1.06
C ARG A 200 -13.44 0.07 -0.44
N LYS A 201 -12.39 -0.60 -0.93
CA LYS A 201 -12.06 -0.77 -2.34
C LYS A 201 -11.44 -2.13 -2.58
N PHE A 202 -11.48 -2.54 -3.85
CA PHE A 202 -10.84 -3.72 -4.38
C PHE A 202 -10.12 -3.31 -5.68
N TYR A 203 -8.93 -3.84 -5.94
CA TYR A 203 -8.23 -3.67 -7.22
C TYR A 203 -7.53 -4.96 -7.67
N MET A 204 -7.23 -5.01 -8.96
CA MET A 204 -6.49 -6.11 -9.59
C MET A 204 -5.09 -5.67 -9.96
N TRP A 205 -4.13 -6.59 -9.90
CA TRP A 205 -2.75 -6.37 -10.38
C TRP A 205 -2.14 -7.68 -10.94
N SER A 206 -1.05 -7.65 -11.70
CA SER A 206 -0.75 -6.62 -12.70
C SER A 206 -1.47 -6.99 -13.99
N VAL A 207 -2.24 -6.05 -14.56
CA VAL A 207 -3.07 -6.33 -15.73
C VAL A 207 -2.73 -5.37 -16.86
N ASP A 208 -2.04 -5.87 -17.87
CA ASP A 208 -1.68 -5.10 -19.07
C ASP A 208 -2.55 -5.44 -20.29
N ASP A 209 -3.08 -6.67 -20.33
CA ASP A 209 -3.84 -7.19 -21.46
C ASP A 209 -5.32 -6.74 -21.41
N GLU A 210 -5.80 -6.17 -22.53
CA GLU A 210 -7.15 -5.64 -22.65
C GLU A 210 -8.25 -6.69 -22.42
N ILE A 211 -8.03 -7.94 -22.83
CA ILE A 211 -8.99 -9.04 -22.63
C ILE A 211 -9.12 -9.30 -21.13
N VAL A 212 -8.01 -9.34 -20.40
CA VAL A 212 -8.02 -9.55 -18.96
C VAL A 212 -8.72 -8.40 -18.25
N ILE A 213 -8.42 -7.15 -18.64
CA ILE A 213 -9.10 -5.96 -18.12
C ILE A 213 -10.62 -6.11 -18.31
N ARG A 214 -11.09 -6.36 -19.53
CA ARG A 214 -12.52 -6.46 -19.86
C ARG A 214 -13.22 -7.60 -19.13
N GLN A 215 -12.55 -8.71 -18.85
CA GLN A 215 -13.12 -9.84 -18.10
C GLN A 215 -13.44 -9.51 -16.64
N PHE A 216 -12.85 -8.45 -16.07
CA PHE A 216 -13.14 -8.03 -14.70
C PHE A 216 -14.18 -6.91 -14.60
N TRP A 217 -14.36 -6.14 -15.67
CA TRP A 217 -15.29 -4.99 -15.71
C TRP A 217 -16.66 -5.33 -16.33
N LYS A 218 -16.90 -6.60 -16.66
CA LYS A 218 -18.23 -7.14 -17.03
C LYS A 218 -18.87 -7.80 -15.82
#